data_AF-A0A453R287-F1
#
_entry.id   AF-A0A453R287-F1
#
_cell.length_a   1.000
_cell.length_b   1.000
_cell.length_c   1.000
_cell.angle_alpha   90.00
_cell.angle_beta   90.00
_cell.angle_gamma   90.00
#
_symmetry.space_group_name_H-M   'P 1'
#
loop_
_entity.id
_entity.type
_entity.pdbx_description
1 polymer ?
#
loop_
_entity_poly.entity_id
_entity_poly.type
_entity_poly.pdbx_seq_one_letter_code
_entity_poly.pdbx_strand_id
1 'polypeptide(L)'
;MGRRIDLSGAEIRADHGDGSPPIFLPRQPAASPLLALDIGGTLIKLVYTASCGGEEELRFAKFERRRLDDCFDFVRAQGLLGCNGTTTGSSKENMTLKATGGGSYKFGDDFRQKLGVSLDKLDEMDSVVSGANFLLQNVPGAAFTHMSGKMNSIDISPDNLFPYLLVNIGSGVSILKVTGNGKFERVTGTHIGGGTMFGLAKLLTGCKR
;
A
#
# COMPACT_ATOMS: atom_id res chain seq x y z
N MET A 1 3.24 -16.37 15.39
CA MET A 1 4.54 -15.70 15.16
C MET A 1 4.56 -15.21 13.72
N GLY A 2 4.75 -13.91 13.49
CA GLY A 2 4.80 -13.36 12.13
C GLY A 2 6.10 -13.73 11.41
N ARG A 3 6.06 -13.80 10.07
CA ARG A 3 7.26 -13.97 9.22
C ARG A 3 8.23 -12.82 9.51
N ARG A 4 9.47 -13.13 9.90
CA ARG A 4 10.52 -12.14 10.07
C ARG A 4 11.05 -11.75 8.69
N ILE A 5 10.87 -10.49 8.31
CA ILE A 5 11.32 -9.94 7.03
C ILE A 5 12.73 -9.35 7.23
N ASP A 6 13.73 -9.80 6.47
CA ASP A 6 15.06 -9.17 6.43
C ASP A 6 15.10 -8.07 5.36
N LEU A 7 15.11 -6.82 5.80
CA LEU A 7 15.10 -5.63 4.93
C LEU A 7 16.50 -5.16 4.56
N SER A 8 17.52 -5.85 5.05
CA SER A 8 18.90 -5.42 4.84
C SER A 8 19.26 -5.57 3.35
N GLY A 9 19.73 -4.49 2.74
CA GLY A 9 19.98 -4.44 1.29
C GLY A 9 18.73 -4.24 0.43
N ALA A 10 17.60 -3.84 1.01
CA ALA A 10 16.44 -3.44 0.23
C ALA A 10 16.76 -2.21 -0.64
N GLU A 11 16.28 -2.21 -1.88
CA GLU A 11 16.53 -1.12 -2.83
C GLU A 11 15.34 -0.91 -3.76
N ILE A 12 15.11 0.33 -4.18
CA ILE A 12 14.14 0.65 -5.23
C ILE A 12 14.81 0.38 -6.57
N ARG A 13 14.33 -0.62 -7.31
CA ARG A 13 14.84 -0.91 -8.66
C ARG A 13 14.00 -0.17 -9.71
N ALA A 14 14.65 0.37 -10.73
CA ALA A 14 13.94 0.98 -11.85
C ALA A 14 13.05 -0.06 -12.52
N ASP A 15 11.78 0.28 -12.70
CA ASP A 15 10.88 -0.50 -13.56
C ASP A 15 11.04 0.00 -15.00
N HIS A 16 11.11 -0.93 -15.96
CA HIS A 16 11.14 -0.61 -17.38
C HIS A 16 9.71 -0.39 -17.95
N GLY A 17 8.67 -0.53 -17.11
CA GLY A 17 7.27 -0.22 -17.43
C GLY A 17 6.75 1.10 -16.83
N ASP A 18 5.48 1.42 -17.10
CA ASP A 18 4.72 2.57 -16.56
C ASP A 18 4.24 2.36 -15.10
N GLY A 19 4.87 1.41 -14.40
CA GLY A 19 4.50 0.96 -13.06
C GLY A 19 5.19 1.74 -11.94
N SER A 20 4.72 1.53 -10.71
CA SER A 20 5.51 1.93 -9.53
C SER A 20 6.74 1.01 -9.44
N PRO A 21 7.95 1.55 -9.22
CA PRO A 21 9.15 0.74 -9.12
C PRO A 21 9.04 -0.27 -7.96
N PRO A 22 9.44 -1.53 -8.17
CA PRO A 22 9.44 -2.52 -7.10
C PRO A 22 10.51 -2.20 -6.06
N ILE A 23 10.26 -2.62 -4.81
CA ILE A 23 11.28 -2.64 -3.77
C ILE A 23 11.82 -4.05 -3.68
N PHE A 24 13.09 -4.18 -4.01
CA PHE A 24 13.81 -5.43 -3.95
C PHE A 24 14.08 -5.86 -2.51
N LEU A 25 13.90 -7.15 -2.19
CA LEU A 25 14.10 -7.73 -0.86
C LEU A 25 15.02 -8.97 -0.95
N PRO A 26 16.36 -8.82 -0.90
CA PRO A 26 17.31 -9.88 -1.25
C PRO A 26 17.31 -11.11 -0.35
N ARG A 27 16.87 -10.96 0.91
CA ARG A 27 17.08 -11.96 1.97
C ARG A 27 15.78 -12.53 2.51
N GLN A 28 14.83 -12.76 1.61
CA GLN A 28 13.55 -13.37 1.97
C GLN A 28 13.59 -14.88 1.72
N PRO A 29 13.14 -15.70 2.67
CA PRO A 29 12.91 -17.11 2.39
C PRO A 29 11.76 -17.24 1.37
N ALA A 30 11.79 -18.26 0.51
CA ALA A 30 10.65 -18.59 -0.33
C ALA A 30 9.40 -18.81 0.55
N ALA A 31 8.32 -18.08 0.28
CA ALA A 31 7.07 -18.26 1.00
C ALA A 31 5.87 -17.90 0.11
N SER A 32 4.66 -18.12 0.64
CA SER A 32 3.44 -17.67 -0.03
C SER A 32 3.46 -16.15 -0.27
N PRO A 33 2.84 -15.69 -1.38
CA PRO A 33 2.73 -14.27 -1.67
C PRO A 33 1.99 -13.57 -0.53
N LEU A 34 2.56 -12.49 -0.02
CA LEU A 34 1.88 -11.58 0.89
C LEU A 34 1.05 -10.60 0.06
N LEU A 35 -0.14 -10.26 0.53
CA LEU A 35 -1.01 -9.26 -0.09
C LEU A 35 -1.67 -8.43 1.01
N ALA A 36 -1.57 -7.11 0.88
CA ALA A 36 -2.26 -6.14 1.71
C ALA A 36 -2.95 -5.09 0.84
N LEU A 37 -4.07 -4.54 1.33
CA LEU A 37 -4.90 -3.57 0.61
C LEU A 37 -5.13 -2.29 1.41
N ASP A 38 -5.11 -1.14 0.73
CA ASP A 38 -5.72 0.11 1.19
C ASP A 38 -6.90 0.45 0.28
N ILE A 39 -8.12 0.34 0.81
CA ILE A 39 -9.35 0.61 0.08
C ILE A 39 -9.85 2.00 0.47
N GLY A 40 -9.25 3.03 -0.14
CA GLY A 40 -9.61 4.43 0.09
C GLY A 40 -10.90 4.86 -0.62
N GLY A 41 -11.31 6.12 -0.41
CA GLY A 41 -12.54 6.67 -0.99
C GLY A 41 -12.55 6.78 -2.53
N THR A 42 -11.36 6.86 -3.15
CA THR A 42 -11.20 7.03 -4.61
C THR A 42 -10.41 5.90 -5.26
N LEU A 43 -9.38 5.39 -4.59
CA LEU A 43 -8.43 4.41 -5.12
C LEU A 43 -8.33 3.22 -4.17
N ILE A 44 -8.13 2.05 -4.76
CA ILE A 44 -7.70 0.82 -4.10
C ILE A 44 -6.21 0.69 -4.39
N LYS A 45 -5.38 0.50 -3.37
CA LYS A 45 -3.94 0.27 -3.52
C LYS A 45 -3.63 -1.09 -2.95
N LEU A 46 -2.79 -1.84 -3.66
CA LEU A 46 -2.33 -3.15 -3.28
C LEU A 46 -0.82 -3.09 -3.11
N VAL A 47 -0.35 -3.74 -2.06
CA VAL A 47 1.05 -4.06 -1.87
C VAL A 47 1.15 -5.58 -1.78
N TYR A 48 2.00 -6.18 -2.60
CA TYR A 48 2.14 -7.64 -2.64
C TYR A 48 3.57 -8.07 -2.87
N THR A 49 3.94 -9.26 -2.39
CA THR A 49 5.24 -9.85 -2.71
C THR A 49 5.16 -10.72 -3.96
N ALA A 50 6.19 -10.68 -4.79
CA ALA A 50 6.33 -11.52 -5.96
C ALA A 50 7.77 -12.05 -6.05
N SER A 51 7.93 -13.30 -6.49
CA SER A 51 9.23 -13.88 -6.76
C SER A 51 9.65 -13.58 -8.20
N CYS A 52 10.80 -12.95 -8.40
CA CYS A 52 11.40 -12.66 -9.69
C CYS A 52 12.84 -13.17 -9.70
N GLY A 53 13.15 -14.16 -10.55
CA GLY A 53 14.53 -14.66 -10.68
C GLY A 53 15.10 -15.36 -9.43
N GLY A 54 14.24 -15.85 -8.52
CA GLY A 54 14.67 -16.45 -7.25
C GLY A 54 14.82 -15.46 -6.10
N GLU A 55 14.55 -14.18 -6.34
CA GLU A 55 14.56 -13.11 -5.35
C GLU A 55 13.13 -12.59 -5.11
N GLU A 56 12.85 -12.01 -3.94
CA GLU A 56 11.54 -11.46 -3.62
C GLU A 56 11.50 -9.94 -3.82
N GLU A 57 10.38 -9.45 -4.34
CA GLU A 57 10.12 -8.03 -4.54
C GLU A 57 8.79 -7.63 -3.90
N LEU A 58 8.76 -6.46 -3.28
CA LEU A 58 7.53 -5.77 -2.91
C LEU A 58 7.04 -4.94 -4.11
N ARG A 59 5.86 -5.28 -4.61
CA ARG A 59 5.23 -4.65 -5.77
C ARG A 59 3.98 -3.90 -5.37
N PHE A 60 3.62 -2.94 -6.22
CA PHE A 60 2.51 -2.03 -6.00
C PHE A 60 1.56 -2.05 -7.17
N ALA A 61 0.26 -2.11 -6.90
CA ALA A 61 -0.78 -1.91 -7.90
C ALA A 61 -1.83 -0.93 -7.38
N LYS A 62 -2.50 -0.22 -8.30
CA LYS A 62 -3.57 0.70 -7.94
C LYS A 62 -4.72 0.59 -8.93
N PHE A 63 -5.93 0.64 -8.40
CA PHE A 63 -7.18 0.60 -9.16
C PHE A 63 -8.06 1.76 -8.71
N GLU A 64 -8.87 2.26 -9.63
CA GLU A 64 -9.96 3.15 -9.20
C GLU A 64 -10.99 2.34 -8.42
N ARG A 65 -11.48 2.87 -7.30
CA ARG A 65 -12.48 2.18 -6.47
C ARG A 65 -13.74 1.79 -7.25
N ARG A 66 -14.12 2.57 -8.26
CA ARG A 66 -15.27 2.26 -9.14
C ARG A 66 -15.01 1.05 -10.05
N ARG A 67 -13.76 0.67 -10.26
CA ARG A 67 -13.28 -0.46 -11.05
C ARG A 67 -12.81 -1.59 -10.12
N LEU A 68 -13.61 -1.89 -9.08
CA LEU A 68 -13.29 -2.90 -8.08
C LEU A 68 -13.15 -4.30 -8.70
N ASP A 69 -13.89 -4.59 -9.77
CA ASP A 69 -13.78 -5.87 -10.47
C ASP A 69 -12.42 -6.10 -11.12
N ASP A 70 -11.82 -5.06 -11.71
CA ASP A 70 -10.48 -5.15 -12.28
C ASP A 70 -9.41 -5.46 -11.22
N CYS A 71 -9.63 -4.98 -9.98
CA CYS A 71 -8.79 -5.34 -8.85
C CYS A 71 -8.91 -6.84 -8.53
N PHE A 72 -10.10 -7.42 -8.59
CA PHE A 72 -10.30 -8.85 -8.36
C PHE A 72 -9.67 -9.69 -9.47
N ASP A 73 -9.85 -9.27 -10.72
CA ASP A 73 -9.24 -9.95 -11.87
C ASP A 73 -7.72 -9.90 -11.82
N PHE A 74 -7.15 -8.76 -11.41
CA PHE A 74 -5.72 -8.65 -11.18
C PHE A 74 -5.22 -9.61 -10.09
N VAL A 75 -5.89 -9.66 -8.94
CA VAL A 75 -5.52 -10.55 -7.83
C VAL A 75 -5.52 -12.02 -8.27
N ARG A 76 -6.51 -12.42 -9.09
CA ARG A 76 -6.58 -13.78 -9.67
C ARG A 76 -5.47 -14.02 -10.69
N ALA A 77 -5.28 -13.10 -11.63
CA ALA A 77 -4.29 -13.22 -12.69
C ALA A 77 -2.85 -13.32 -12.16
N GLN A 78 -2.56 -12.63 -11.06
CA GLN A 78 -1.26 -12.67 -10.38
C GLN A 78 -1.11 -13.85 -9.42
N GLY A 79 -2.14 -14.70 -9.23
CA GLY A 79 -2.07 -15.85 -8.33
C GLY A 79 -1.79 -15.49 -6.86
N LEU A 80 -2.21 -14.28 -6.43
CA LEU A 80 -1.87 -13.75 -5.09
C LEU A 80 -2.63 -14.42 -3.96
N LEU A 81 -3.67 -15.17 -4.29
CA LEU A 81 -4.40 -16.03 -3.37
C LEU A 81 -3.99 -17.45 -3.75
N GLY A 82 -3.26 -18.13 -2.86
CA GLY A 82 -2.58 -19.39 -3.16
C GLY A 82 -3.43 -20.33 -4.01
N CYS A 83 -2.85 -20.83 -5.10
CA CYS A 83 -3.46 -21.86 -5.92
C CYS A 83 -3.66 -23.12 -5.08
N ASN A 84 -4.84 -23.32 -4.51
CA ASN A 84 -5.26 -24.66 -4.11
C ASN A 84 -5.56 -25.44 -5.40
N GLY A 85 -4.50 -25.86 -6.08
CA GLY A 85 -4.57 -26.97 -7.01
C GLY A 85 -5.15 -28.15 -6.25
N THR A 86 -6.33 -28.60 -6.68
CA THR A 86 -6.81 -29.99 -6.58
C THR A 86 -6.14 -30.83 -5.48
N THR A 87 -6.49 -30.59 -4.23
CA THR A 87 -6.32 -31.57 -3.17
C THR A 87 -7.66 -31.72 -2.46
N THR A 88 -8.35 -32.77 -2.86
CA THR A 88 -9.46 -33.36 -2.13
C THR A 88 -9.13 -33.44 -0.65
N GLY A 89 -9.86 -32.68 0.19
CA GLY A 89 -10.00 -32.99 1.61
C GLY A 89 -9.37 -32.03 2.64
N SER A 90 -8.69 -30.95 2.26
CA SER A 90 -8.25 -29.95 3.25
C SER A 90 -9.34 -28.91 3.47
N SER A 91 -9.77 -28.76 4.72
CA SER A 91 -10.72 -27.72 5.17
C SER A 91 -10.39 -26.38 4.54
N LYS A 92 -11.38 -25.71 3.91
CA LYS A 92 -11.29 -24.32 3.47
C LYS A 92 -10.96 -23.45 4.68
N GLU A 93 -9.67 -23.29 5.00
CA GLU A 93 -9.27 -22.21 5.89
C GLU A 93 -9.70 -20.91 5.20
N ASN A 94 -10.52 -20.14 5.88
CA ASN A 94 -10.97 -18.84 5.39
C ASN A 94 -9.73 -17.94 5.29
N MET A 95 -9.15 -17.85 4.10
CA MET A 95 -8.01 -16.98 3.82
C MET A 95 -8.40 -15.55 4.18
N THR A 96 -7.52 -14.89 4.92
CA THR A 96 -7.77 -13.57 5.48
C THR A 96 -6.73 -12.59 4.95
N LEU A 97 -7.18 -11.47 4.37
CA LEU A 97 -6.32 -10.42 3.83
C LEU A 97 -6.29 -9.23 4.77
N LYS A 98 -5.08 -8.70 5.01
CA LYS A 98 -4.92 -7.43 5.72
C LYS A 98 -5.41 -6.29 4.84
N ALA A 99 -6.37 -5.51 5.33
CA ALA A 99 -6.90 -4.38 4.61
C ALA A 99 -7.08 -3.17 5.52
N THR A 100 -6.85 -1.98 4.99
CA THR A 100 -7.11 -0.71 5.66
C THR A 100 -7.95 0.22 4.78
N GLY A 101 -8.23 1.42 5.27
CA GLY A 101 -9.08 2.42 4.63
C GLY A 101 -10.56 2.14 4.82
N GLY A 102 -11.40 3.19 4.73
CA GLY A 102 -12.85 3.07 4.95
C GLY A 102 -13.57 2.05 4.05
N GLY A 103 -13.02 1.73 2.88
CA GLY A 103 -13.55 0.72 1.99
C GLY A 103 -13.41 -0.72 2.49
N SER A 104 -12.48 -1.01 3.40
CA SER A 104 -12.35 -2.32 4.06
C SER A 104 -13.60 -2.67 4.91
N TYR A 105 -14.33 -1.65 5.37
CA TYR A 105 -15.63 -1.81 6.01
C TYR A 105 -16.73 -2.06 5.00
N LYS A 106 -16.74 -1.29 3.91
CA LYS A 106 -17.80 -1.28 2.91
C LYS A 106 -17.84 -2.50 1.99
N PHE A 107 -16.68 -3.01 1.57
CA PHE A 107 -16.58 -4.02 0.51
C PHE A 107 -16.23 -5.42 1.04
N GLY A 108 -16.36 -5.66 2.36
CA GLY A 108 -16.00 -6.95 2.96
C GLY A 108 -16.74 -8.15 2.34
N ASP A 109 -18.04 -7.98 2.04
CA ASP A 109 -18.84 -9.04 1.43
C ASP A 109 -18.48 -9.27 -0.04
N ASP A 110 -18.11 -8.23 -0.79
CA ASP A 110 -17.62 -8.38 -2.17
C ASP A 110 -16.35 -9.23 -2.22
N PHE A 111 -15.39 -8.99 -1.32
CA PHE A 111 -14.17 -9.80 -1.20
C PHE A 111 -14.48 -11.24 -0.82
N ARG A 112 -15.44 -11.46 0.11
CA ARG A 112 -15.88 -12.81 0.49
C ARG A 112 -16.54 -13.53 -0.68
N GLN A 113 -17.41 -12.86 -1.44
CA GLN A 113 -18.16 -13.46 -2.53
C GLN A 113 -17.29 -13.72 -3.77
N LYS A 114 -16.44 -12.76 -4.14
CA LYS A 114 -15.69 -12.81 -5.42
C LYS A 114 -14.33 -13.46 -5.28
N LEU A 115 -13.67 -13.35 -4.12
CA LEU A 115 -12.35 -13.93 -3.89
C LEU A 115 -12.35 -15.04 -2.83
N GLY A 116 -13.46 -15.26 -2.11
CA GLY A 116 -13.50 -16.27 -1.06
C GLY A 116 -12.69 -15.90 0.18
N VAL A 117 -12.32 -14.62 0.35
CA VAL A 117 -11.45 -14.14 1.43
C VAL A 117 -12.18 -13.22 2.40
N SER A 118 -11.80 -13.26 3.66
CA SER A 118 -12.24 -12.27 4.65
C SER A 118 -11.23 -11.14 4.77
N LEU A 119 -11.69 -9.93 5.10
CA LEU A 119 -10.82 -8.79 5.36
C LEU A 119 -10.55 -8.66 6.86
N ASP A 120 -9.29 -8.75 7.25
CA ASP A 120 -8.81 -8.35 8.57
C ASP A 120 -8.41 -6.88 8.54
N LYS A 121 -9.17 -6.08 9.28
CA LYS A 121 -9.23 -4.63 9.14
C LYS A 121 -8.21 -3.99 10.05
N LEU A 122 -7.34 -3.17 9.47
CA LEU A 122 -6.32 -2.39 10.17
C LEU A 122 -6.73 -0.91 10.20
N ASP A 123 -6.37 -0.21 11.27
CA ASP A 123 -6.57 1.23 11.36
C ASP A 123 -5.80 1.98 10.26
N GLU A 124 -6.44 2.99 9.66
CA GLU A 124 -5.90 3.72 8.51
C GLU A 124 -4.68 4.57 8.89
N MET A 125 -4.72 5.22 10.06
CA MET A 125 -3.61 6.07 10.48
C MET A 125 -2.43 5.24 10.96
N ASP A 126 -2.68 4.16 11.72
CA ASP A 126 -1.63 3.20 12.11
C ASP A 126 -0.93 2.61 10.89
N SER A 127 -1.69 2.23 9.86
CA SER A 127 -1.15 1.64 8.63
C SER A 127 -0.29 2.65 7.85
N VAL A 128 -0.76 3.89 7.72
CA VAL A 128 -0.04 4.97 7.02
C VAL A 128 1.25 5.33 7.74
N VAL A 129 1.23 5.49 9.06
CA VAL A 129 2.44 5.82 9.85
C VAL A 129 3.42 4.65 9.84
N SER A 130 2.93 3.42 10.00
CA SER A 130 3.78 2.21 9.99
C SER A 130 4.44 1.99 8.63
N GLY A 131 3.70 2.18 7.53
CA GLY A 131 4.23 2.12 6.17
C GLY A 131 5.25 3.23 5.87
N ALA A 132 4.97 4.46 6.30
CA ALA A 132 5.90 5.57 6.13
C ALA A 132 7.22 5.33 6.88
N ASN A 133 7.15 4.94 8.17
CA ASN A 133 8.35 4.61 8.95
C ASN A 133 9.12 3.45 8.31
N PHE A 134 8.43 2.40 7.86
CA PHE A 134 9.07 1.29 7.16
C PHE A 134 9.91 1.76 5.97
N LEU A 135 9.32 2.58 5.08
CA LEU A 135 10.02 3.08 3.90
C LEU A 135 11.19 4.00 4.28
N LEU A 136 10.94 4.98 5.15
CA LEU A 136 11.95 5.98 5.53
C LEU A 136 13.13 5.39 6.30
N GLN A 137 12.93 4.30 7.05
CA GLN A 137 13.98 3.67 7.84
C GLN A 137 14.76 2.59 7.07
N ASN A 138 14.14 1.91 6.11
CA ASN A 138 14.69 0.67 5.55
C ASN A 138 14.91 0.70 4.04
N VAL A 139 14.40 1.71 3.34
CA VAL A 139 14.45 1.75 1.86
C VAL A 139 15.17 3.02 1.41
N PRO A 140 16.48 2.93 1.09
CA PRO A 140 17.23 4.04 0.53
C PRO A 140 16.54 4.63 -0.71
N GLY A 141 16.58 5.95 -0.87
CA GLY A 141 15.91 6.64 -1.97
C GLY A 141 14.38 6.72 -1.88
N ALA A 142 13.76 6.25 -0.79
CA ALA A 142 12.30 6.38 -0.60
C ALA A 142 11.83 7.82 -0.31
N ALA A 143 12.74 8.74 0.01
CA ALA A 143 12.44 10.15 0.27
C ALA A 143 13.24 11.08 -0.63
N PHE A 144 12.64 12.23 -0.98
CA PHE A 144 13.29 13.25 -1.80
C PHE A 144 12.76 14.65 -1.46
N THR A 145 13.57 15.67 -1.74
CA THR A 145 13.11 17.07 -1.83
C THR A 145 12.97 17.47 -3.30
N HIS A 146 12.02 18.35 -3.58
CA HIS A 146 11.88 18.98 -4.90
C HIS A 146 11.84 20.50 -4.73
N MET A 147 12.92 21.18 -5.16
CA MET A 147 13.06 22.65 -5.06
C MET A 147 13.58 23.20 -6.38
N SER A 148 12.94 24.26 -6.89
CA SER A 148 13.34 24.94 -8.13
C SER A 148 13.55 23.99 -9.32
N GLY A 149 12.66 23.01 -9.48
CA GLY A 149 12.72 21.99 -10.56
C GLY A 149 13.81 20.93 -10.38
N LYS A 150 14.51 20.89 -9.25
CA LYS A 150 15.53 19.89 -8.94
C LYS A 150 15.02 18.93 -7.88
N MET A 151 15.09 17.64 -8.20
CA MET A 151 14.81 16.54 -7.28
C MET A 151 16.13 16.08 -6.63
N ASN A 152 16.17 16.02 -5.31
CA ASN A 152 17.32 15.49 -4.57
C ASN A 152 16.85 14.37 -3.63
N SER A 153 17.42 13.18 -3.79
CA SER A 153 17.19 12.07 -2.86
C SER A 153 17.65 12.44 -1.45
N ILE A 154 16.93 11.95 -0.44
CA ILE A 154 17.28 12.11 0.97
C ILE A 154 17.36 10.73 1.59
N ASP A 155 18.53 10.39 2.10
CA ASP A 155 18.68 9.24 2.99
C ASP A 155 18.59 9.75 4.44
N ILE A 156 17.53 9.32 5.13
CA ILE A 156 17.28 9.71 6.51
C ILE A 156 17.94 8.66 7.40
N SER A 157 18.87 9.08 8.27
CA SER A 157 19.42 8.18 9.29
C SER A 157 18.29 7.65 10.17
N PRO A 158 18.21 6.34 10.46
CA PRO A 158 17.20 5.78 11.35
C PRO A 158 17.16 6.45 12.73
N ASP A 159 18.30 6.94 13.21
CA ASP A 159 18.44 7.62 14.51
C ASP A 159 17.92 9.07 14.50
N ASN A 160 17.64 9.63 13.32
CA ASN A 160 17.23 11.02 13.14
C ASN A 160 15.90 11.18 12.39
N LEU A 161 15.08 10.12 12.33
CA LEU A 161 13.79 10.17 11.65
C LEU A 161 12.74 11.00 12.42
N PHE A 162 12.73 10.90 13.75
CA PHE A 162 11.67 11.48 14.58
C PHE A 162 12.15 12.76 15.30
N PRO A 163 11.26 13.71 15.57
CA PRO A 163 9.85 13.76 15.16
C PRO A 163 9.68 14.28 13.73
N TYR A 164 8.56 13.93 13.09
CA TYR A 164 8.17 14.52 11.80
C TYR A 164 6.66 14.74 11.69
N LEU A 165 6.25 15.59 10.74
CA LEU A 165 4.86 15.82 10.40
C LEU A 165 4.50 15.04 9.15
N LEU A 166 3.54 14.13 9.24
CA LEU A 166 3.01 13.38 8.10
C LEU A 166 1.75 14.07 7.59
N VAL A 167 1.81 14.60 6.38
CA VAL A 167 0.66 15.21 5.69
C VAL A 167 0.18 14.23 4.62
N ASN A 168 -0.84 13.43 4.97
CA ASN A 168 -1.42 12.46 4.04
C ASN A 168 -2.53 13.11 3.20
N ILE A 169 -2.27 13.30 1.91
CA ILE A 169 -3.18 13.95 0.96
C ILE A 169 -3.90 12.87 0.14
N GLY A 170 -5.17 12.63 0.46
CA GLY A 170 -6.07 11.75 -0.28
C GLY A 170 -7.27 12.50 -0.82
N SER A 171 -8.49 11.94 -0.63
CA SER A 171 -9.72 12.67 -0.95
C SER A 171 -9.89 13.92 -0.07
N GLY A 172 -9.60 13.79 1.22
CA GLY A 172 -9.30 14.90 2.14
C GLY A 172 -7.81 14.90 2.52
N VAL A 173 -7.45 15.59 3.60
CA VAL A 173 -6.08 15.65 4.13
C VAL A 173 -6.08 15.35 5.62
N SER A 174 -5.16 14.50 6.05
CA SER A 174 -4.88 14.23 7.47
C SER A 174 -3.46 14.66 7.81
N ILE A 175 -3.30 15.36 8.93
CA ILE A 175 -2.02 15.88 9.41
C ILE A 175 -1.71 15.19 10.75
N LEU A 176 -0.66 14.38 10.77
CA LEU A 176 -0.24 13.59 11.92
C LEU A 176 1.12 14.06 12.43
N LYS A 177 1.27 14.20 13.75
CA LYS A 177 2.56 14.38 14.40
C LYS A 177 3.09 13.02 14.80
N VAL A 178 4.21 12.60 14.22
CA VAL A 178 4.84 11.31 14.50
C VAL A 178 6.07 11.52 15.36
N THR A 179 6.10 10.92 16.55
CA THR A 179 7.18 11.07 17.53
C THR A 179 7.97 9.78 17.76
N GLY A 180 7.56 8.68 17.15
CA GLY A 180 8.28 7.41 17.16
C GLY A 180 7.49 6.29 16.50
N ASN A 181 8.09 5.10 16.46
CA ASN A 181 7.40 3.88 16.00
C ASN A 181 6.18 3.57 16.89
N GLY A 182 5.00 3.50 16.27
CA GLY A 182 3.72 3.33 16.99
C GLY A 182 3.33 4.51 17.88
N LYS A 183 4.00 5.67 17.74
CA LYS A 183 3.75 6.87 18.55
C LYS A 183 3.43 8.05 17.65
N PHE A 184 2.15 8.35 17.50
CA PHE A 184 1.68 9.49 16.74
C PHE A 184 0.34 10.01 17.28
N GLU A 185 -0.01 11.23 16.89
CA GLU A 185 -1.33 11.79 17.11
C GLU A 185 -1.82 12.54 15.86
N ARG A 186 -3.13 12.52 15.64
CA ARG A 186 -3.75 13.35 14.60
C ARG A 186 -3.88 14.77 15.12
N VAL A 187 -3.08 15.68 14.57
CA VAL A 187 -3.11 17.10 14.94
C VAL A 187 -4.37 17.75 14.39
N THR A 188 -4.62 17.56 13.09
CA THR A 188 -5.78 18.14 12.41
C THR A 188 -5.97 17.49 11.02
N GLY A 189 -6.91 18.03 10.24
CA GLY A 189 -7.06 17.72 8.83
C GLY A 189 -7.99 18.70 8.13
N THR A 190 -8.12 18.56 6.82
CA THR A 190 -9.06 19.37 6.02
C THR A 190 -9.82 18.49 5.04
N HIS A 191 -11.07 18.85 4.77
CA HIS A 191 -11.86 18.23 3.71
C HIS A 191 -11.46 18.76 2.31
N ILE A 192 -10.61 19.78 2.24
CA ILE A 192 -10.08 20.33 0.99
C ILE A 192 -8.81 19.54 0.61
N GLY A 193 -9.00 18.41 -0.07
CA GLY A 193 -7.92 17.56 -0.57
C GLY A 193 -8.00 17.34 -2.08
N GLY A 194 -7.44 16.22 -2.54
CA GLY A 194 -7.47 15.84 -3.95
C GLY A 194 -8.89 15.65 -4.47
N GLY A 195 -9.82 15.16 -3.64
CA GLY A 195 -11.22 14.97 -4.02
C GLY A 195 -11.90 16.29 -4.40
N THR A 196 -11.64 17.35 -3.63
CA THR A 196 -12.14 18.69 -3.90
C THR A 196 -11.56 19.26 -5.19
N MET A 197 -10.23 19.14 -5.37
CA MET A 197 -9.56 19.62 -6.58
C MET A 197 -10.08 18.91 -7.84
N PHE A 198 -10.15 17.57 -7.84
CA PHE A 198 -10.67 16.82 -8.98
C PHE A 198 -12.16 17.08 -9.23
N GLY A 199 -12.97 17.20 -8.18
CA GLY A 199 -14.39 17.50 -8.29
C GLY A 199 -14.66 18.86 -8.94
N LEU A 200 -13.98 19.91 -8.46
CA LEU A 200 -14.09 21.24 -9.02
C LEU A 200 -13.54 21.31 -10.44
N ALA A 201 -12.37 20.74 -10.70
CA ALA A 201 -11.80 20.70 -12.05
C ALA A 201 -12.78 20.07 -13.05
N LYS A 202 -13.42 18.95 -12.69
CA LYS A 202 -14.41 18.29 -13.53
C LYS A 202 -15.65 19.16 -13.78
N LEU A 203 -16.19 19.80 -12.74
CA LEU A 203 -17.38 20.64 -12.87
C LEU A 203 -17.12 21.90 -13.69
N LEU A 204 -15.97 22.54 -13.49
CA LEU A 204 -15.65 23.83 -14.10
C LEU A 204 -15.09 23.71 -15.52
N THR A 205 -14.39 22.62 -15.82
CA THR A 205 -13.70 22.45 -17.13
C THR A 205 -14.32 21.37 -18.01
N GLY A 206 -15.18 20.51 -17.45
CA GLY A 206 -15.70 19.34 -18.15
C GLY A 206 -14.67 18.24 -18.39
N CYS A 207 -13.48 18.31 -17.76
CA CYS A 207 -12.44 17.31 -17.96
C CYS A 207 -12.93 15.90 -17.61
N LYS A 208 -12.60 14.94 -18.48
CA LYS A 208 -12.86 13.51 -18.28
C LYS A 208 -11.54 12.84 -17.88
N ARG A 209 -11.67 11.82 -17.04
CA ARG A 209 -10.56 11.02 -16.54
C ARG A 209 -10.21 9.93 -17.54
#